data_AF-A0A2N8N0Y6-F1
#
_entry.id   AF-A0A2N8N0Y6-F1
#
_cell.length_a   1.000
_cell.length_b   1.000
_cell.length_c   1.000
_cell.angle_alpha   90.00
_cell.angle_beta   90.00
_cell.angle_gamma   90.00
#
_symmetry.space_group_name_H-M   'P 1'
#
loop_
_entity.id
_entity.type
_entity.pdbx_description
1 polymer ?
#
loop_
_entity_poly.entity_id
_entity_poly.type
_entity_poly.pdbx_seq_one_letter_code
_entity_poly.pdbx_strand_id
1 'polypeptide(L)'
;MSDYDKGLELLRLLGGVEDPAVLNLFDAVQAADYGREAVAFVYGGVYQRPGLSLAQRQWVTVAALETLGYAQAQLEFHKTAVAKVGGDLEQNNDTTRRLKSIAEHTANGGVAPELAEVLREARDAGEFGAAVEAILHLAVYVGFPAALNALGVARTLTGDEHRERA
;
A
#
# COMPACT_ATOMS: atom_id res chain seq x y z
N MET A 1 1.52 -19.95 -12.88
CA MET A 1 0.67 -18.76 -13.09
C MET A 1 1.57 -17.56 -13.25
N SER A 2 1.41 -16.73 -14.29
CA SER A 2 2.23 -15.54 -14.49
C SER A 2 1.89 -14.46 -13.44
N ASP A 3 2.75 -13.46 -13.25
CA ASP A 3 2.45 -12.37 -12.32
C ASP A 3 1.25 -11.53 -12.79
N TYR A 4 1.06 -11.39 -14.11
CA TYR A 4 -0.17 -10.80 -14.64
C TYR A 4 -1.41 -11.60 -14.23
N ASP A 5 -1.37 -12.94 -14.36
CA ASP A 5 -2.53 -13.78 -14.02
C ASP A 5 -2.87 -13.68 -12.53
N LYS A 6 -1.85 -13.72 -11.64
CA LYS A 6 -2.04 -13.50 -10.19
C LYS A 6 -2.64 -12.12 -9.92
N GLY A 7 -2.12 -11.10 -10.60
CA GLY A 7 -2.58 -9.73 -10.44
C GLY A 7 -4.01 -9.53 -10.91
N LEU A 8 -4.38 -10.14 -12.03
CA LEU A 8 -5.74 -10.10 -12.57
C LEU A 8 -6.72 -10.83 -11.65
N GLU A 9 -6.37 -12.01 -11.15
CA GLU A 9 -7.19 -12.75 -10.19
C GLU A 9 -7.44 -11.93 -8.92
N LEU A 10 -6.39 -11.33 -8.36
CA LEU A 10 -6.53 -10.47 -7.18
C LEU A 10 -7.38 -9.24 -7.48
N LEU A 11 -7.16 -8.57 -8.61
CA LEU A 11 -7.92 -7.38 -8.97
C LEU A 11 -9.41 -7.68 -9.15
N ARG A 12 -9.75 -8.84 -9.73
CA ARG A 12 -11.14 -9.34 -9.83
C ARG A 12 -11.75 -9.61 -8.46
N LEU A 13 -10.99 -10.21 -7.54
CA LEU A 13 -11.42 -10.42 -6.16
C LEU A 13 -11.72 -9.09 -5.46
N LEU A 14 -10.80 -8.13 -5.54
CA LEU A 14 -10.95 -6.81 -4.91
C LEU A 14 -12.13 -6.03 -5.49
N GLY A 15 -12.28 -6.05 -6.82
CA GLY A 15 -13.37 -5.35 -7.52
C GLY A 15 -14.71 -6.08 -7.49
N GLY A 16 -14.73 -7.39 -7.23
CA GLY A 16 -15.93 -8.22 -7.32
C GLY A 16 -16.51 -8.32 -8.74
N VAL A 17 -15.68 -8.15 -9.77
CA VAL A 17 -16.09 -8.15 -11.19
C VAL A 17 -15.09 -8.93 -12.03
N GLU A 18 -15.57 -9.57 -13.11
CA GLU A 18 -14.73 -10.35 -14.04
C GLU A 18 -13.85 -9.47 -14.93
N ASP A 19 -14.31 -8.28 -15.32
CA ASP A 19 -13.58 -7.37 -16.20
C ASP A 19 -13.28 -6.05 -15.48
N PRO A 20 -12.08 -5.91 -14.88
CA PRO A 20 -11.71 -4.71 -14.14
C PRO A 20 -11.62 -3.46 -15.03
N ALA A 21 -12.30 -2.38 -14.63
CA ALA A 21 -12.37 -1.13 -15.39
C ALA A 21 -11.00 -0.49 -15.69
N VAL A 22 -9.98 -0.73 -14.86
CA VAL A 22 -8.62 -0.21 -15.07
C VAL A 22 -7.98 -0.74 -16.36
N LEU A 23 -8.27 -1.98 -16.77
CA LEU A 23 -7.75 -2.53 -18.02
C LEU A 23 -8.39 -1.85 -19.23
N ASN A 24 -9.70 -1.62 -19.18
CA ASN A 24 -10.43 -0.90 -20.22
C ASN A 24 -9.92 0.55 -20.37
N LEU A 25 -9.53 1.19 -19.26
CA LEU A 25 -8.95 2.53 -19.28
C LEU A 25 -7.64 2.59 -20.09
N PHE A 26 -6.73 1.64 -19.86
CA PHE A 26 -5.47 1.56 -20.62
C PHE A 26 -5.70 1.19 -22.08
N ASP A 27 -6.61 0.26 -22.36
CA ASP A 27 -6.95 -0.15 -23.73
C ASP A 27 -7.56 1.01 -24.54
N ALA A 28 -8.45 1.79 -23.94
CA ALA A 28 -9.10 2.94 -24.59
C ALA A 28 -8.11 4.02 -25.07
N VAL A 29 -6.91 4.07 -24.47
CA VAL A 29 -5.82 4.98 -24.87
C VAL A 29 -4.68 4.26 -25.60
N GLN A 30 -4.93 3.04 -26.09
CA GLN A 30 -3.97 2.23 -26.86
C GLN A 30 -2.69 1.87 -26.07
N ALA A 31 -2.81 1.70 -24.75
CA ALA A 31 -1.71 1.36 -23.84
C ALA A 31 -1.97 0.04 -23.07
N ALA A 32 -2.65 -0.92 -23.70
CA ALA A 32 -3.04 -2.17 -23.08
C ALA A 32 -1.84 -3.02 -22.59
N ASP A 33 -0.71 -2.93 -23.28
CA ASP A 33 0.56 -3.54 -22.87
C ASP A 33 1.04 -2.99 -21.53
N TYR A 34 1.08 -1.67 -21.37
CA TYR A 34 1.42 -1.02 -20.11
C TYR A 34 0.39 -1.36 -19.01
N GLY A 35 -0.90 -1.44 -19.35
CA GLY A 35 -1.93 -1.88 -18.41
C GLY A 35 -1.67 -3.29 -17.86
N ARG A 36 -1.19 -4.21 -18.70
CA ARG A 36 -0.78 -5.56 -18.25
C ARG A 36 0.45 -5.51 -17.36
N GLU A 37 1.46 -4.72 -17.71
CA GLU A 37 2.66 -4.53 -16.88
C GLU A 37 2.31 -3.95 -15.51
N ALA A 38 1.46 -2.92 -15.47
CA ALA A 38 0.99 -2.30 -14.24
C ALA A 38 0.24 -3.30 -13.35
N VAL A 39 -0.65 -4.12 -13.91
CA VAL A 39 -1.36 -5.16 -13.14
C VAL A 39 -0.41 -6.22 -12.62
N ALA A 40 0.53 -6.69 -13.45
CA ALA A 40 1.53 -7.67 -13.05
C ALA A 40 2.42 -7.14 -11.92
N PHE A 41 2.86 -5.88 -12.01
CA PHE A 41 3.71 -5.27 -10.99
C PHE A 41 2.95 -4.98 -9.69
N VAL A 42 1.82 -4.27 -9.77
CA VAL A 42 1.07 -3.82 -8.58
C VAL A 42 0.42 -5.02 -7.90
N TYR A 43 -0.51 -5.69 -8.59
CA TYR A 43 -1.33 -6.74 -7.99
C TYR A 43 -0.65 -8.11 -8.02
N GLY A 44 0.17 -8.38 -9.04
CA GLY A 44 0.93 -9.62 -9.16
C GLY A 44 2.26 -9.64 -8.41
N GLY A 45 2.78 -8.47 -8.03
CA GLY A 45 4.06 -8.31 -7.32
C GLY A 45 3.89 -7.66 -5.95
N VAL A 46 3.64 -6.36 -5.91
CA VAL A 46 3.60 -5.56 -4.66
C VAL A 46 2.60 -6.13 -3.65
N TYR A 47 1.40 -6.49 -4.09
CA TYR A 47 0.38 -7.10 -3.22
C TYR A 47 0.72 -8.51 -2.72
N GLN A 48 1.56 -9.25 -3.46
CA GLN A 48 1.91 -10.65 -3.14
C GLN A 48 3.05 -10.75 -2.13
N ARG A 49 3.69 -9.63 -1.78
CA ARG A 49 4.74 -9.61 -0.76
C ARG A 49 4.16 -10.05 0.60
N PRO A 50 4.93 -10.75 1.45
CA PRO A 50 4.50 -11.07 2.80
C PRO A 50 4.54 -9.83 3.70
N GLY A 51 3.98 -9.93 4.90
CA GLY A 51 4.11 -8.91 5.96
C GLY A 51 2.84 -8.09 6.21
N LEU A 52 1.94 -8.00 5.23
CA LEU A 52 0.60 -7.44 5.40
C LEU A 52 -0.46 -8.39 4.83
N SER A 53 -1.56 -8.53 5.56
CA SER A 53 -2.79 -9.14 5.03
C SER A 53 -3.42 -8.25 3.96
N LEU A 54 -4.31 -8.82 3.14
CA LEU A 54 -5.07 -8.04 2.15
C LEU A 54 -5.90 -6.93 2.82
N ALA A 55 -6.54 -7.21 3.95
CA ALA A 55 -7.29 -6.20 4.70
C ALA A 55 -6.39 -5.02 5.12
N GLN A 56 -5.20 -5.31 5.67
CA GLN A 56 -4.23 -4.26 6.03
C GLN A 56 -3.76 -3.45 4.82
N ARG A 57 -3.48 -4.11 3.68
CA ARG A 57 -3.15 -3.42 2.42
C ARG A 57 -4.27 -2.47 2.02
N GLN A 58 -5.52 -2.91 2.07
CA GLN A 58 -6.65 -2.05 1.76
C GLN A 58 -6.81 -0.88 2.75
N TRP A 59 -6.61 -1.10 4.07
CA TRP A 59 -6.67 -0.01 5.05
C TRP A 59 -5.63 1.08 4.80
N VAL A 60 -4.38 0.70 4.55
CA VAL A 60 -3.32 1.70 4.29
C VAL A 60 -3.56 2.42 2.96
N THR A 61 -4.04 1.73 1.94
CA THR A 61 -4.42 2.35 0.67
C THR A 61 -5.56 3.35 0.84
N VAL A 62 -6.63 2.98 1.56
CA VAL A 62 -7.75 3.89 1.83
C VAL A 62 -7.28 5.14 2.57
N ALA A 63 -6.52 4.99 3.66
CA ALA A 63 -6.01 6.12 4.44
C ALA A 63 -5.11 7.06 3.59
N ALA A 64 -4.25 6.49 2.74
CA ALA A 64 -3.43 7.28 1.83
C ALA A 64 -4.27 8.01 0.77
N LEU A 65 -5.25 7.35 0.15
CA LEU A 65 -6.10 7.96 -0.87
C LEU A 65 -7.01 9.05 -0.28
N GLU A 66 -7.52 8.88 0.94
CA GLU A 66 -8.24 9.93 1.68
C GLU A 66 -7.34 11.14 1.93
N THR A 67 -6.09 10.92 2.32
CA THR A 67 -5.10 11.98 2.52
C THR A 67 -4.78 12.74 1.24
N LEU A 68 -4.65 12.04 0.11
CA LEU A 68 -4.37 12.65 -1.19
C LEU A 68 -5.54 13.49 -1.73
N GLY A 69 -6.79 13.08 -1.45
CA GLY A 69 -8.00 13.88 -1.72
C GLY A 69 -8.41 14.06 -3.19
N TYR A 70 -7.62 13.58 -4.17
CA TYR A 70 -7.93 13.75 -5.61
C TYR A 70 -8.39 12.48 -6.33
N ALA A 71 -8.22 11.30 -5.72
CA ALA A 71 -8.37 10.00 -6.39
C ALA A 71 -9.69 9.28 -6.04
N GLN A 72 -10.84 9.96 -6.14
CA GLN A 72 -12.12 9.45 -5.63
C GLN A 72 -12.51 8.06 -6.18
N ALA A 73 -12.36 7.82 -7.48
CA ALA A 73 -12.71 6.52 -8.06
C ALA A 73 -11.87 5.36 -7.49
N GLN A 74 -10.59 5.59 -7.25
CA GLN A 74 -9.70 4.63 -6.59
C GLN A 74 -10.09 4.46 -5.12
N LEU A 75 -10.44 5.56 -4.43
CA LEU A 75 -10.86 5.53 -3.03
C LEU A 75 -12.11 4.66 -2.85
N GLU A 76 -13.15 4.85 -3.67
CA GLU A 76 -14.38 4.05 -3.60
C GLU A 76 -14.14 2.57 -3.93
N PHE A 77 -13.28 2.30 -4.91
CA PHE A 77 -12.85 0.93 -5.22
C PHE A 77 -12.22 0.26 -4.00
N HIS A 78 -11.24 0.92 -3.36
CA HIS A 78 -10.53 0.36 -2.22
C HIS A 78 -11.39 0.27 -0.96
N LYS A 79 -12.32 1.21 -0.73
CA LYS A 79 -13.33 1.10 0.34
C LYS A 79 -14.20 -0.14 0.19
N THR A 80 -14.66 -0.42 -1.04
CA THR A 80 -15.44 -1.63 -1.35
C THR A 80 -14.59 -2.89 -1.16
N ALA A 81 -13.33 -2.85 -1.60
CA ALA A 81 -12.41 -3.97 -1.53
C ALA A 81 -12.08 -4.39 -0.09
N VAL A 82 -12.07 -3.48 0.89
CA VAL A 82 -11.89 -3.81 2.33
C VAL A 82 -12.87 -4.90 2.76
N ALA A 83 -14.16 -4.72 2.49
CA ALA A 83 -15.19 -5.69 2.88
C ALA A 83 -15.04 -7.03 2.11
N LYS A 84 -14.63 -6.98 0.84
CA LYS A 84 -14.43 -8.17 0.00
C LYS A 84 -13.33 -9.10 0.52
N VAL A 85 -12.32 -8.52 1.18
CA VAL A 85 -11.21 -9.27 1.78
C VAL A 85 -11.39 -9.51 3.28
N GLY A 86 -12.61 -9.33 3.80
CA GLY A 86 -12.97 -9.59 5.19
C GLY A 86 -12.45 -8.55 6.19
N GLY A 87 -12.06 -7.36 5.73
CA GLY A 87 -11.69 -6.24 6.58
C GLY A 87 -12.88 -5.38 6.98
N ASP A 88 -12.67 -4.56 8.00
CA ASP A 88 -13.62 -3.54 8.48
C ASP A 88 -12.95 -2.16 8.42
N LEU A 89 -13.58 -1.19 7.75
CA LEU A 89 -13.07 0.18 7.63
C LEU A 89 -13.02 0.89 8.99
N GLU A 90 -13.97 0.58 9.86
CA GLU A 90 -14.11 1.17 11.20
C GLU A 90 -13.17 0.51 12.22
N GLN A 91 -12.41 -0.52 11.81
CA GLN A 91 -11.44 -1.16 12.68
C GLN A 91 -10.41 -0.13 13.18
N ASN A 92 -10.27 -0.05 14.50
CA ASN A 92 -9.48 0.98 15.18
C ASN A 92 -8.66 0.46 16.38
N ASN A 93 -8.21 -0.79 16.32
CA ASN A 93 -7.19 -1.29 17.25
C ASN A 93 -5.84 -0.60 17.01
N ASP A 94 -4.91 -0.74 17.97
CA ASP A 94 -3.63 -0.03 17.94
C ASP A 94 -2.82 -0.29 16.66
N THR A 95 -2.74 -1.54 16.22
CA THR A 95 -2.08 -1.91 14.96
C THR A 95 -2.69 -1.19 13.77
N THR A 96 -4.03 -1.18 13.67
CA THR A 96 -4.73 -0.54 12.55
C THR A 96 -4.51 0.97 12.56
N ARG A 97 -4.54 1.59 13.74
CA ARG A 97 -4.28 3.03 13.92
C ARG A 97 -2.87 3.40 13.48
N ARG A 98 -1.85 2.63 13.89
CA ARG A 98 -0.45 2.83 13.48
C ARG A 98 -0.28 2.73 11.97
N LEU A 99 -0.83 1.68 11.36
CA LEU A 99 -0.75 1.47 9.91
C LEU A 99 -1.42 2.60 9.12
N LYS A 100 -2.62 3.05 9.53
CA LYS A 100 -3.32 4.18 8.88
C LYS A 100 -2.53 5.49 9.03
N SER A 101 -2.02 5.80 10.23
CA SER A 101 -1.18 6.99 10.46
C SER A 101 0.13 6.98 9.65
N ILE A 102 0.81 5.83 9.55
CA ILE A 102 1.97 5.67 8.66
C ILE A 102 1.58 5.99 7.22
N ALA A 103 0.41 5.53 6.77
CA ALA A 103 -0.06 5.78 5.42
C ALA A 103 -0.35 7.26 5.14
N GLU A 104 -1.02 7.93 6.08
CA GLU A 104 -1.31 9.37 6.03
C GLU A 104 -0.03 10.19 5.97
N HIS A 105 0.95 9.93 6.84
CA HIS A 105 2.22 10.65 6.83
C HIS A 105 3.07 10.35 5.59
N THR A 106 3.01 9.11 5.07
CA THR A 106 3.68 8.77 3.81
C THR A 106 3.01 9.51 2.64
N ALA A 107 1.68 9.58 2.60
CA ALA A 107 0.95 10.33 1.57
C ALA A 107 1.24 11.84 1.62
N ASN A 108 1.46 12.40 2.82
CA ASN A 108 1.91 13.79 3.02
C ASN A 108 3.42 14.00 2.78
N GLY A 109 4.06 13.15 1.99
CA GLY A 109 5.44 13.31 1.53
C GLY A 109 6.49 12.54 2.35
N GLY A 110 6.09 11.84 3.42
CA GLY A 110 6.97 10.89 4.13
C GLY A 110 8.09 11.53 4.96
N VAL A 111 7.96 12.81 5.33
CA VAL A 111 9.00 13.57 6.04
C VAL A 111 8.56 14.15 7.38
N ALA A 112 7.30 13.96 7.76
CA ALA A 112 6.75 14.50 8.99
C ALA A 112 7.45 13.89 10.23
N PRO A 113 7.83 14.67 11.25
CA PRO A 113 8.41 14.15 12.50
C PRO A 113 7.55 13.06 13.16
N GLU A 114 6.23 13.21 13.09
CA GLU A 114 5.23 12.29 13.61
C GLU A 114 5.34 10.90 12.97
N LEU A 115 5.83 10.81 11.72
CA LEU A 115 6.11 9.54 11.07
C LEU A 115 7.17 8.75 11.85
N ALA A 116 8.21 9.42 12.36
CA ALA A 116 9.25 8.76 13.14
C ALA A 116 8.72 8.25 14.49
N GLU A 117 7.75 8.94 15.08
CA GLU A 117 7.11 8.55 16.33
C GLU A 117 6.27 7.29 16.14
N VAL A 118 5.34 7.28 15.17
CA VAL A 118 4.50 6.11 14.90
C VAL A 118 5.32 4.89 14.44
N LEU A 119 6.41 5.09 13.70
CA LEU A 119 7.32 4.01 13.32
C LEU A 119 8.08 3.44 14.52
N ARG A 120 8.44 4.28 15.50
CA ARG A 120 9.05 3.83 16.76
C ARG A 120 8.05 3.04 17.59
N GLU A 121 6.82 3.50 17.70
CA GLU A 121 5.74 2.76 18.36
C GLU A 121 5.49 1.40 17.72
N ALA A 122 5.43 1.35 16.38
CA ALA A 122 5.30 0.10 15.65
C ALA A 122 6.48 -0.84 15.93
N ARG A 123 7.71 -0.32 16.00
CA ARG A 123 8.89 -1.11 16.36
C ARG A 123 8.82 -1.66 17.77
N ASP A 124 8.49 -0.82 18.74
CA ASP A 124 8.44 -1.22 20.14
C ASP A 124 7.29 -2.22 20.40
N ALA A 125 6.25 -2.20 19.55
CA ALA A 125 5.18 -3.21 19.50
C ALA A 125 5.52 -4.50 18.73
N GLY A 126 6.72 -4.61 18.14
CA GLY A 126 7.13 -5.77 17.33
C GLY A 126 6.53 -5.80 15.91
N GLU A 127 5.98 -4.68 15.44
CA GLU A 127 5.27 -4.53 14.16
C GLU A 127 6.10 -3.78 13.10
N PHE A 128 7.39 -3.53 13.34
CA PHE A 128 8.23 -2.73 12.43
C PHE A 128 8.26 -3.27 10.99
N GLY A 129 8.28 -4.60 10.82
CA GLY A 129 8.23 -5.22 9.50
C GLY A 129 6.95 -4.89 8.74
N ALA A 130 5.80 -4.89 9.42
CA ALA A 130 4.51 -4.51 8.84
C ALA A 130 4.48 -3.02 8.48
N ALA A 131 5.07 -2.17 9.31
CA ALA A 131 5.21 -0.74 9.03
C ALA A 131 6.06 -0.45 7.78
N VAL A 132 7.21 -1.11 7.64
CA VAL A 132 8.05 -1.00 6.42
C VAL A 132 7.30 -1.53 5.20
N GLU A 133 6.60 -2.65 5.33
CA GLU A 133 5.81 -3.22 4.22
C GLU A 133 4.65 -2.30 3.81
N ALA A 134 4.04 -1.56 4.75
CA ALA A 134 3.04 -0.54 4.42
C ALA A 134 3.64 0.59 3.58
N ILE A 135 4.83 1.09 3.94
CA ILE A 135 5.52 2.13 3.16
C ILE A 135 5.83 1.63 1.74
N LEU A 136 6.34 0.41 1.61
CA LEU A 136 6.64 -0.21 0.31
C LEU A 136 5.37 -0.40 -0.54
N HIS A 137 4.28 -0.84 0.09
CA HIS A 137 2.99 -0.98 -0.57
C HIS A 137 2.48 0.35 -1.12
N LEU A 138 2.65 1.43 -0.36
CA LEU A 138 2.16 2.75 -0.73
C LEU A 138 2.91 3.40 -1.89
N ALA A 139 4.11 2.93 -2.26
CA ALA A 139 4.90 3.51 -3.35
C ALA A 139 4.12 3.62 -4.68
N VAL A 140 3.18 2.72 -4.94
CA VAL A 140 2.33 2.72 -6.15
C VAL A 140 1.10 3.64 -6.05
N TYR A 141 0.78 4.12 -4.84
CA TYR A 141 -0.37 4.98 -4.55
C TYR A 141 0.04 6.44 -4.32
N VAL A 142 1.10 6.65 -3.55
CA VAL A 142 1.57 7.99 -3.15
C VAL A 142 2.82 8.44 -3.92
N GLY A 143 3.31 7.57 -4.81
CA GLY A 143 4.50 7.80 -5.61
C GLY A 143 5.80 7.42 -4.91
N PHE A 144 6.78 7.04 -5.72
CA PHE A 144 8.08 6.56 -5.26
C PHE A 144 8.84 7.57 -4.36
N PRO A 145 8.88 8.89 -4.66
CA PRO A 145 9.62 9.84 -3.83
C PRO A 145 9.14 9.91 -2.37
N ALA A 146 7.82 9.95 -2.15
CA ALA A 146 7.24 10.02 -0.82
C ALA A 146 7.48 8.72 -0.02
N ALA A 147 7.37 7.56 -0.68
CA ALA A 147 7.72 6.27 -0.07
C ALA A 147 9.21 6.18 0.27
N LEU A 148 10.12 6.68 -0.59
CA LEU A 148 11.55 6.71 -0.30
C LEU A 148 11.90 7.62 0.89
N ASN A 149 11.23 8.77 1.01
CA ASN A 149 11.39 9.63 2.20
C ASN A 149 11.00 8.88 3.48
N ALA A 150 9.84 8.23 3.47
CA ALA A 150 9.35 7.45 4.61
C ALA A 150 10.28 6.27 4.96
N LEU A 151 10.84 5.57 3.95
CA LEU A 151 11.87 4.55 4.17
C LEU A 151 13.15 5.14 4.77
N GLY A 152 13.52 6.36 4.37
CA GLY A 152 14.62 7.12 4.96
C GLY A 152 14.40 7.34 6.46
N VAL A 153 13.18 7.73 6.86
CA VAL A 153 12.80 7.86 8.27
C VAL A 153 12.89 6.51 8.98
N ALA A 154 12.28 5.45 8.42
CA ALA A 154 12.32 4.10 8.99
C ALA A 154 13.75 3.60 9.19
N ARG A 155 14.65 3.83 8.24
CA ARG A 155 16.07 3.49 8.33
C ARG A 155 16.77 4.11 9.55
N THR A 156 16.36 5.30 10.00
CA THR A 156 16.97 5.92 11.20
C THR A 156 16.70 5.11 12.47
N LEU A 157 15.70 4.22 12.45
CA LEU A 157 15.24 3.45 13.60
C LEU A 157 15.81 2.01 13.66
N THR A 158 16.52 1.57 12.61
CA THR A 158 17.11 0.21 12.52
C THR A 158 18.47 0.10 13.22
N GLY A 159 19.05 1.20 13.73
CA GLY A 159 20.40 1.19 14.32
C GLY A 159 21.52 0.91 13.31
N ASP A 160 22.78 0.98 13.77
CA ASP A 160 24.01 0.79 12.97
C ASP A 160 24.28 -0.67 12.54
N GLU A 161 23.37 -1.61 12.78
CA GLU A 161 23.56 -3.05 12.52
C GLU A 161 23.78 -3.41 11.03
N HIS A 162 23.52 -2.46 10.11
CA HIS A 162 23.79 -2.62 8.69
C HIS A 162 25.15 -2.06 8.22
N ARG A 163 25.91 -1.33 9.05
CA ARG A 163 27.24 -0.81 8.65
C ARG A 163 28.35 -1.84 8.70
N GLU A 164 28.17 -2.97 9.38
CA GLU A 164 29.20 -4.02 9.50
C GLU A 164 29.10 -5.13 8.44
N ARG A 165 28.14 -5.04 7.50
CA ARG A 165 27.90 -6.08 6.47
C ARG A 165 28.11 -5.61 5.02
N ALA A 166 28.75 -4.46 4.81
CA ALA A 166 29.20 -3.98 3.50
C ALA A 166 30.73 -3.84 3.50
#